data_AF-A0A349B9X5-F1
#
_entry.id   AF-A0A349B9X5-F1
#
_cell.length_a   1.000
_cell.length_b   1.000
_cell.length_c   1.000
_cell.angle_alpha   90.00
_cell.angle_beta   90.00
_cell.angle_gamma   90.00
#
_symmetry.space_group_name_H-M   'P 1'
#
loop_
_entity.id
_entity.type
_entity.pdbx_description
1 polymer ?
#
loop_
_entity_poly.entity_id
_entity_poly.type
_entity_poly.pdbx_seq_one_letter_code
_entity_poly.pdbx_strand_id
1 'polypeptide(L)'
;MSSQSEVDRLRKEIQGLQQKIAGESAKVATSREKEASNRERASKASTASSASSRSKEADRQVKSAVAAEKRRAELEKKLAAKQKSLHTAEARLGKKRDEEQKRAIKTLQTRASAAERQFRPSHGELFSAPAAPSTPLAHDVFISHASEDKQAVARPLADLLIDRDVEVWYDDFTLTVGDSLRRSIDRGLAGSRFGVIILSPDFFRKEWPQAELDGLVAKQRASGAKVILPIWHRLTRTMFSQRVRRLRTSRS
;
A
#
# COMPACT_ATOMS: atom_id res chain seq x y z
N MET A 1 2.07 17.75 14.45
CA MET A 1 2.31 16.29 14.42
C MET A 1 1.33 15.67 13.43
N SER A 2 1.75 14.72 12.58
CA SER A 2 0.86 14.06 11.62
C SER A 2 -0.18 13.21 12.37
N SER A 3 -1.42 13.13 11.89
CA SER A 3 -2.45 12.25 12.47
C SER A 3 -2.00 10.79 12.51
N GLN A 4 -1.08 10.38 11.62
CA GLN A 4 -0.44 9.06 11.67
C GLN A 4 0.50 8.90 12.87
N SER A 5 1.34 9.91 13.13
CA SER A 5 2.28 9.86 14.26
C SER A 5 1.60 9.81 15.63
N GLU A 6 0.38 10.34 15.75
CA GLU A 6 -0.44 10.22 16.96
C GLU A 6 -0.94 8.78 17.17
N VAL A 7 -1.43 8.13 16.12
CA VAL A 7 -1.85 6.71 16.13
C VAL A 7 -0.68 5.80 16.51
N ASP A 8 0.49 6.00 15.89
CA ASP A 8 1.68 5.18 16.15
C ASP A 8 2.17 5.32 17.59
N ARG A 9 2.16 6.55 18.12
CA ARG A 9 2.47 6.82 19.53
C ARG A 9 1.51 6.11 20.47
N LEU A 10 0.20 6.20 20.22
CA LEU A 10 -0.82 5.56 21.06
C LEU A 10 -0.70 4.04 21.05
N ARG A 11 -0.42 3.42 19.89
CA ARG A 11 -0.17 1.98 19.78
C ARG A 11 1.03 1.54 20.63
N LYS A 12 2.14 2.30 20.58
CA LYS A 12 3.32 2.04 21.40
C LYS A 12 3.03 2.18 22.90
N GLU A 13 2.29 3.21 23.30
CA GLU A 13 1.87 3.40 24.70
C GLU A 13 0.97 2.25 25.19
N ILE A 14 0.02 1.79 24.36
CA ILE A 14 -0.84 0.64 24.64
C ILE A 14 -0.03 -0.65 24.83
N GLN A 15 0.91 -0.92 23.93
CA GLN A 15 1.79 -2.09 24.04
C GLN A 15 2.61 -2.05 25.34
N GLY A 16 3.16 -0.89 25.69
CA GLY A 16 3.88 -0.71 26.95
C GLY A 16 3.01 -0.92 28.19
N LEU A 17 1.73 -0.52 28.15
CA LEU A 17 0.78 -0.78 29.23
C LEU A 17 0.45 -2.27 29.34
N GLN A 18 0.24 -2.96 28.22
CA GLN A 18 0.00 -4.41 28.21
C GLN A 18 1.18 -5.19 28.81
N GLN A 19 2.42 -4.82 28.48
CA GLN A 19 3.61 -5.43 29.09
C GLN A 19 3.67 -5.20 30.60
N LYS A 20 3.37 -3.99 31.07
CA LYS A 20 3.32 -3.69 32.51
C LYS A 20 2.22 -4.47 33.23
N ILE A 21 1.04 -4.62 32.62
CA ILE A 21 -0.06 -5.43 33.14
C ILE A 21 0.36 -6.90 33.25
N ALA A 22 1.02 -7.45 32.23
CA ALA A 22 1.55 -8.82 32.27
C ALA A 22 2.57 -8.99 33.39
N GLY A 23 3.48 -8.01 33.58
CA GLY A 23 4.46 -8.02 34.66
C GLY A 23 3.83 -8.00 36.05
N GLU A 24 2.83 -7.14 36.30
CA GLU A 24 2.10 -7.15 37.59
C GLU A 24 1.28 -8.42 37.77
N SER A 25 0.70 -8.98 36.70
CA SER A 25 -0.03 -10.26 36.77
C SER A 25 0.89 -11.42 37.17
N ALA A 26 2.12 -11.46 36.67
CA ALA A 26 3.13 -12.45 37.07
C ALA A 26 3.53 -12.30 38.55
N LYS A 27 3.63 -11.07 39.07
CA LYS A 27 3.87 -10.81 40.49
C LYS A 27 2.71 -11.32 41.36
N VAL A 28 1.46 -11.11 40.94
CA VAL A 28 0.28 -11.65 41.65
C VAL A 28 0.35 -13.17 41.71
N ALA A 29 0.61 -13.83 40.59
CA ALA A 29 0.70 -15.29 40.52
C ALA A 29 1.79 -15.83 41.47
N THR A 30 3.01 -15.29 41.38
CA THR A 30 4.13 -15.73 42.23
C THR A 30 3.91 -15.45 43.72
N SER A 31 3.32 -14.31 44.09
CA SER A 31 2.97 -14.04 45.49
C SER A 31 1.89 -14.98 46.01
N ARG A 32 0.85 -15.29 45.22
CA ARG A 32 -0.19 -16.26 45.61
C ARG A 32 0.33 -17.69 45.72
N GLU A 33 1.25 -18.09 44.86
CA GLU A 33 1.90 -19.40 44.95
C GLU A 33 2.71 -19.53 46.25
N LYS A 34 3.51 -18.51 46.58
CA LYS A 34 4.27 -18.47 47.85
C LYS A 34 3.36 -18.42 49.07
N GLU A 35 2.26 -17.69 49.00
CA GLU A 35 1.22 -17.67 50.04
C GLU A 35 0.68 -19.08 50.29
N ALA A 36 0.24 -19.78 49.24
CA ALA A 36 -0.33 -21.12 49.33
C ALA A 36 0.68 -22.11 49.94
N SER A 37 1.93 -22.11 49.44
CA SER A 37 3.02 -22.93 49.99
C SER A 37 3.29 -22.62 51.48
N ASN A 38 3.31 -21.35 51.87
CA ASN A 38 3.56 -20.97 53.27
C ASN A 38 2.39 -21.36 54.19
N ARG A 39 1.14 -21.23 53.74
CA ARG A 39 -0.05 -21.70 54.48
C ARG A 39 -0.04 -23.22 54.64
N GLU A 40 0.28 -23.96 53.60
CA GLU A 40 0.39 -25.41 53.67
C GLU A 40 1.48 -25.83 54.67
N ARG A 41 2.67 -25.23 54.60
CA ARG A 41 3.76 -25.48 55.55
C ARG A 41 3.44 -25.05 56.98
N ALA A 42 2.59 -24.04 57.17
CA ALA A 42 2.10 -23.65 58.49
C ALA A 42 1.18 -24.73 59.07
N SER A 43 0.27 -25.29 58.24
CA SER A 43 -0.65 -26.36 58.64
C SER A 43 0.07 -27.67 59.04
N LYS A 44 1.22 -27.94 58.42
CA LYS A 44 2.04 -29.14 58.65
C LYS A 44 3.15 -28.94 59.70
N ALA A 45 3.20 -27.79 60.38
CA ALA A 45 4.29 -27.46 61.29
C ALA A 45 4.19 -28.23 62.62
N SER A 46 5.31 -28.80 63.09
CA SER A 46 5.39 -29.55 64.34
C SER A 46 5.38 -28.68 65.61
N THR A 47 5.60 -27.37 65.48
CA THR A 47 5.62 -26.43 66.61
C THR A 47 4.79 -25.19 66.33
N ALA A 48 4.14 -24.65 67.37
CA ALA A 48 3.31 -23.45 67.27
C ALA A 48 4.09 -22.21 66.80
N SER A 49 5.36 -22.08 67.20
CA SER A 49 6.24 -20.99 66.77
C SER A 49 6.53 -21.06 65.26
N SER A 50 6.79 -22.26 64.73
CA SER A 50 7.01 -22.49 63.30
C SER A 50 5.74 -22.24 62.48
N ALA A 51 4.58 -22.67 62.98
CA ALA A 51 3.29 -22.39 62.36
C ALA A 51 3.02 -20.87 62.30
N SER A 52 3.21 -20.17 63.41
CA SER A 52 3.01 -18.71 63.51
C SER A 52 3.92 -17.93 62.56
N SER A 53 5.21 -18.29 62.50
CA SER A 53 6.16 -17.64 61.59
C SER A 53 5.74 -17.77 60.12
N ARG A 54 5.39 -19.00 59.69
CA ARG A 54 4.94 -19.28 58.31
C ARG A 54 3.61 -18.62 57.97
N SER A 55 2.69 -18.53 58.93
CA SER A 55 1.44 -17.78 58.76
C SER A 55 1.70 -16.30 58.51
N LYS A 56 2.59 -15.66 59.27
CA LYS A 56 2.99 -14.26 59.05
C LYS A 56 3.64 -14.07 57.67
N GLU A 57 4.46 -15.03 57.24
CA GLU A 57 5.06 -15.04 55.90
C GLU A 57 3.97 -15.10 54.81
N ALA A 58 2.96 -15.95 54.98
CA ALA A 58 1.82 -16.04 54.07
C ALA A 58 1.03 -14.71 54.01
N ASP A 59 0.73 -14.10 55.16
CA ASP A 59 0.00 -12.83 55.21
C ASP A 59 0.78 -11.68 54.52
N ARG A 60 2.12 -11.69 54.60
CA ARG A 60 2.96 -10.76 53.85
C ARG A 60 2.80 -10.97 52.34
N GLN A 61 2.74 -12.23 51.88
CA GLN A 61 2.52 -12.54 50.47
C GLN A 61 1.11 -12.14 50.00
N VAL A 62 0.06 -12.32 50.83
CA VAL A 62 -1.29 -11.80 50.53
C VAL A 62 -1.26 -10.29 50.30
N LYS A 63 -0.64 -9.53 51.22
CA LYS A 63 -0.53 -8.07 51.08
C LYS A 63 0.21 -7.67 49.82
N SER A 64 1.26 -8.40 49.45
CA SER A 64 2.01 -8.18 48.21
C SER A 64 1.16 -8.45 46.96
N ALA A 65 0.41 -9.56 46.95
CA ALA A 65 -0.50 -9.90 45.85
C ALA A 65 -1.60 -8.84 45.67
N VAL A 66 -2.24 -8.41 46.75
CA VAL A 66 -3.27 -7.36 46.72
C VAL A 66 -2.71 -6.03 46.20
N ALA A 67 -1.50 -5.66 46.61
CA ALA A 67 -0.84 -4.44 46.13
C ALA A 67 -0.54 -4.52 44.61
N ALA A 68 -0.08 -5.67 44.12
CA ALA A 68 0.16 -5.90 42.69
C ALA A 68 -1.17 -5.90 41.89
N GLU A 69 -2.25 -6.48 42.42
CA GLU A 69 -3.58 -6.41 41.80
C GLU A 69 -4.11 -4.98 41.70
N LYS A 70 -3.92 -4.16 42.74
CA LYS A 70 -4.31 -2.74 42.70
C LYS A 70 -3.57 -1.98 41.61
N ARG A 71 -2.24 -2.21 41.47
CA ARG A 71 -1.43 -1.61 40.40
C ARG A 71 -1.86 -2.08 39.02
N ARG A 72 -2.17 -3.38 38.87
CA ARG A 72 -2.72 -3.94 37.63
C ARG A 72 -4.03 -3.26 37.24
N ALA A 73 -4.97 -3.10 38.17
CA ALA A 73 -6.25 -2.44 37.93
C ALA A 73 -6.08 -0.97 37.48
N GLU A 74 -5.13 -0.23 38.07
CA GLU A 74 -4.81 1.13 37.62
C GLU A 74 -4.23 1.18 36.19
N LEU A 75 -3.37 0.21 35.84
CA LEU A 75 -2.82 0.09 34.49
C LEU A 75 -3.90 -0.27 33.47
N GLU A 76 -4.86 -1.14 33.82
CA GLU A 76 -6.01 -1.50 32.97
C GLU A 76 -6.93 -0.31 32.71
N LYS A 77 -7.19 0.54 33.72
CA LYS A 77 -7.91 1.80 33.52
C LYS A 77 -7.20 2.72 32.52
N LYS A 78 -5.86 2.83 32.63
CA LYS A 78 -5.04 3.61 31.68
C LYS A 78 -5.08 3.00 30.28
N LEU A 79 -5.03 1.67 30.17
CA LEU A 79 -5.13 0.96 28.90
C LEU A 79 -6.45 1.25 28.19
N ALA A 80 -7.57 1.14 28.92
CA ALA A 80 -8.90 1.42 28.37
C ALA A 80 -9.03 2.87 27.88
N ALA A 81 -8.52 3.84 28.66
CA ALA A 81 -8.50 5.24 28.25
C ALA A 81 -7.68 5.45 26.95
N LYS A 82 -6.51 4.81 26.84
CA LYS A 82 -5.66 4.91 25.65
C LYS A 82 -6.25 4.21 24.43
N GLN A 83 -6.93 3.07 24.61
CA GLN A 83 -7.66 2.39 23.54
C GLN A 83 -8.79 3.28 22.98
N LYS A 84 -9.53 3.98 23.84
CA LYS A 84 -10.55 4.96 23.42
C LYS A 84 -9.94 6.13 22.64
N SER A 85 -8.80 6.64 23.09
CA SER A 85 -8.05 7.68 22.36
C SER A 85 -7.57 7.19 21.00
N LEU A 86 -7.05 5.96 20.92
CA LEU A 86 -6.59 5.35 19.67
C LEU A 86 -7.73 5.24 18.66
N HIS A 87 -8.86 4.69 19.06
CA HIS A 87 -10.05 4.58 18.20
C HIS A 87 -10.49 5.96 17.66
N THR A 88 -10.46 6.98 18.51
CA THR A 88 -10.80 8.35 18.11
C THR A 88 -9.79 8.92 17.11
N ALA A 89 -8.49 8.67 17.32
CA ALA A 89 -7.43 9.11 16.42
C ALA A 89 -7.51 8.39 15.06
N GLU A 90 -7.78 7.09 15.05
CA GLU A 90 -7.97 6.30 13.83
C GLU A 90 -9.18 6.78 13.03
N ALA A 91 -10.31 7.08 13.69
CA ALA A 91 -11.48 7.65 13.04
C ALA A 91 -11.19 9.03 12.40
N ARG A 92 -10.42 9.90 13.08
CA ARG A 92 -9.98 11.18 12.52
C ARG A 92 -9.04 11.02 11.33
N LEU A 93 -8.13 10.06 11.39
CA LEU A 93 -7.22 9.73 10.30
C LEU A 93 -8.00 9.22 9.07
N GLY A 94 -8.98 8.35 9.28
CA GLY A 94 -9.90 7.88 8.23
C GLY A 94 -10.60 9.03 7.52
N LYS A 95 -11.24 9.94 8.28
CA LYS A 95 -11.91 11.13 7.72
C LYS A 95 -10.97 12.01 6.89
N LYS A 96 -9.76 12.29 7.40
CA LYS A 96 -8.76 13.08 6.65
C LYS A 96 -8.36 12.39 5.35
N ARG A 97 -8.16 11.07 5.38
CA ARG A 97 -7.80 10.28 4.20
C ARG A 97 -8.92 10.26 3.16
N ASP A 98 -10.17 10.18 3.60
CA ASP A 98 -11.36 10.22 2.73
C ASP A 98 -11.55 11.60 2.10
N GLU A 99 -11.38 12.68 2.87
CA GLU A 99 -11.42 14.05 2.36
C GLU A 99 -10.31 14.31 1.34
N GLU A 100 -9.09 13.87 1.64
CA GLU A 100 -7.96 13.97 0.72
C GLU A 100 -8.19 13.13 -0.54
N GLN A 101 -8.77 11.94 -0.41
CA GLN A 101 -9.17 11.10 -1.54
C GLN A 101 -10.24 11.77 -2.41
N LYS A 102 -11.30 12.33 -1.81
CA LYS A 102 -12.36 13.05 -2.52
C LYS A 102 -11.80 14.26 -3.26
N ARG A 103 -10.92 15.03 -2.62
CA ARG A 103 -10.23 16.18 -3.24
C ARG A 103 -9.40 15.71 -4.44
N ALA A 104 -8.61 14.65 -4.29
CA ALA A 104 -7.80 14.11 -5.38
C ALA A 104 -8.65 13.62 -6.56
N ILE A 105 -9.74 12.88 -6.30
CA ILE A 105 -10.68 12.42 -7.34
C ILE A 105 -11.32 13.62 -8.04
N LYS A 106 -11.79 14.62 -7.29
CA LYS A 106 -12.38 15.83 -7.86
C LYS A 106 -11.37 16.56 -8.76
N THR A 107 -10.12 16.70 -8.33
CA THR A 107 -9.06 17.30 -9.16
C THR A 107 -8.79 16.51 -10.43
N LEU A 108 -8.78 15.17 -10.36
CA LEU A 108 -8.62 14.31 -11.53
C LEU A 108 -9.81 14.45 -12.48
N GLN A 109 -11.04 14.44 -11.97
CA GLN A 109 -12.25 14.67 -12.77
C GLN A 109 -12.22 16.03 -13.46
N THR A 110 -11.89 17.11 -12.73
CA THR A 110 -11.77 18.45 -13.32
C THR A 110 -10.72 18.50 -14.43
N ARG A 111 -9.56 17.84 -14.23
CA ARG A 111 -8.52 17.75 -15.26
C ARG A 111 -8.97 16.91 -16.46
N ALA A 112 -9.69 15.83 -16.23
CA ALA A 112 -10.25 14.98 -17.28
C ALA A 112 -11.28 15.77 -18.12
N SER A 113 -12.23 16.45 -17.49
CA SER A 113 -13.23 17.27 -18.20
C SER A 113 -12.61 18.47 -18.94
N ALA A 114 -11.56 19.09 -18.38
CA ALA A 114 -10.82 20.14 -19.07
C ALA A 114 -10.08 19.57 -20.30
N ALA A 115 -9.46 18.40 -20.17
CA ALA A 115 -8.84 17.71 -21.30
C ALA A 115 -9.88 17.28 -22.34
N GLU A 116 -11.05 16.79 -21.94
CA GLU A 116 -12.16 16.45 -22.85
C GLU A 116 -12.66 17.67 -23.62
N ARG A 117 -12.77 18.84 -23.00
CA ARG A 117 -13.13 20.08 -23.72
C ARG A 117 -12.06 20.49 -24.73
N GLN A 118 -10.79 20.28 -24.39
CA GLN A 118 -9.65 20.57 -25.26
C GLN A 118 -9.47 19.53 -26.38
N PHE A 119 -9.97 18.30 -26.18
CA PHE A 119 -9.95 17.18 -27.11
C PHE A 119 -11.32 16.86 -27.72
N ARG A 120 -12.33 17.71 -27.51
CA ARG A 120 -13.67 17.50 -28.09
C ARG A 120 -13.51 17.65 -29.60
N PRO A 121 -13.74 16.59 -30.40
CA PRO A 121 -13.74 16.76 -31.84
C PRO A 121 -14.87 17.72 -32.16
N SER A 122 -14.56 18.81 -32.84
CA SER A 122 -15.54 19.56 -33.61
C SER A 122 -16.15 18.56 -34.60
N HIS A 123 -17.32 18.02 -34.27
CA HIS A 123 -18.12 17.27 -35.23
C HIS A 123 -18.38 18.20 -36.42
N GLY A 124 -17.66 17.94 -37.51
CA GLY A 124 -17.68 18.75 -38.72
C GLY A 124 -16.48 18.49 -39.62
N GLU A 125 -15.31 18.18 -39.07
CA GLU A 125 -14.17 17.77 -39.90
C GLU A 125 -13.94 16.27 -39.71
N LEU A 126 -14.26 15.52 -40.76
CA LEU A 126 -13.75 14.17 -40.99
C LEU A 126 -12.27 14.17 -40.60
N PHE A 127 -11.88 13.26 -39.72
CA PHE A 127 -10.48 13.01 -39.41
C PHE A 127 -9.73 12.84 -40.73
N SER A 128 -9.01 13.88 -41.16
CA SER A 128 -7.96 13.68 -42.14
C SER A 128 -6.91 12.88 -41.40
N ALA A 129 -6.83 11.59 -41.74
CA ALA A 129 -5.74 10.73 -41.29
C ALA A 129 -4.43 11.51 -41.45
N PRO A 130 -3.48 11.41 -40.51
CA PRO A 130 -2.14 11.95 -40.75
C PRO A 130 -1.71 11.47 -42.14
N ALA A 131 -1.23 12.40 -42.97
CA ALA A 131 -0.84 12.13 -44.36
C ALA A 131 -0.18 10.76 -44.40
N ALA A 132 -0.84 9.82 -45.10
CA ALA A 132 -0.52 8.42 -45.01
C ALA A 132 1.00 8.25 -45.19
N PRO A 133 1.69 7.48 -44.32
CA PRO A 133 3.00 7.01 -44.71
C PRO A 133 2.83 6.31 -46.06
N SER A 134 3.70 6.60 -47.03
CA SER A 134 3.67 6.05 -48.39
C SER A 134 3.90 4.54 -48.48
N THR A 135 3.79 3.85 -47.34
CA THR A 135 3.86 2.41 -47.15
C THR A 135 2.75 2.02 -46.18
N PRO A 136 1.88 1.05 -46.53
CA PRO A 136 0.90 0.52 -45.58
C PRO A 136 1.66 -0.05 -44.37
N LEU A 137 1.32 0.45 -43.18
CA LEU A 137 1.81 -0.12 -41.92
C LEU A 137 1.26 -1.55 -41.81
N ALA A 138 2.07 -2.44 -41.24
CA ALA A 138 1.73 -3.85 -41.14
C ALA A 138 0.63 -4.12 -40.12
N HIS A 139 0.43 -3.26 -39.12
CA HIS A 139 -0.56 -3.49 -38.06
C HIS A 139 -1.27 -2.19 -37.64
N ASP A 140 -2.45 -2.29 -37.03
CA ASP A 140 -3.13 -1.16 -36.43
C ASP A 140 -2.57 -0.82 -35.05
N VAL A 141 -2.32 -1.84 -34.23
CA VAL A 141 -1.90 -1.67 -32.83
C VAL A 141 -0.79 -2.65 -32.46
N PHE A 142 0.26 -2.17 -31.79
CA PHE A 142 1.14 -3.05 -31.02
C PHE A 142 0.85 -2.97 -29.52
N ILE A 143 1.05 -4.07 -28.79
CA ILE A 143 0.84 -4.12 -27.33
C ILE A 143 2.14 -4.52 -26.62
N SER A 144 2.77 -3.56 -25.96
CA SER A 144 3.94 -3.82 -25.10
C SER A 144 3.53 -4.09 -23.66
N HIS A 145 4.07 -5.17 -23.09
CA HIS A 145 3.67 -5.70 -21.79
C HIS A 145 4.83 -6.47 -21.13
N ALA A 146 4.80 -6.62 -19.80
CA ALA A 146 5.72 -7.53 -19.14
C ALA A 146 5.37 -8.99 -19.47
N SER A 147 6.36 -9.87 -19.59
CA SER A 147 6.14 -11.33 -19.79
C SER A 147 5.11 -11.94 -18.85
N GLU A 148 5.09 -11.48 -17.60
CA GLU A 148 4.20 -11.92 -16.52
C GLU A 148 2.74 -11.51 -16.75
N ASP A 149 2.51 -10.42 -17.50
CA ASP A 149 1.19 -9.88 -17.82
C ASP A 149 0.54 -10.53 -19.04
N LYS A 150 1.29 -11.36 -19.78
CA LYS A 150 0.86 -11.90 -21.09
C LYS A 150 -0.49 -12.59 -21.01
N GLN A 151 -0.63 -13.55 -20.09
CA GLN A 151 -1.86 -14.32 -19.94
C GLN A 151 -2.96 -13.56 -19.19
N ALA A 152 -2.58 -12.68 -18.26
CA ALA A 152 -3.53 -12.00 -17.39
C ALA A 152 -4.26 -10.84 -18.07
N VAL A 153 -3.63 -10.17 -19.03
CA VAL A 153 -4.19 -8.95 -19.64
C VAL A 153 -3.79 -8.74 -21.10
N ALA A 154 -2.56 -9.03 -21.52
CA ALA A 154 -2.12 -8.70 -22.88
C ALA A 154 -2.85 -9.53 -23.95
N ARG A 155 -2.87 -10.85 -23.79
CA ARG A 155 -3.60 -11.77 -24.70
C ARG A 155 -5.11 -11.54 -24.67
N PRO A 156 -5.79 -11.48 -23.50
CA PRO A 156 -7.22 -11.15 -23.47
C PRO A 156 -7.58 -9.82 -24.16
N LEU A 157 -6.72 -8.81 -24.04
CA LEU A 157 -6.92 -7.53 -24.73
C LEU A 157 -6.72 -7.67 -26.25
N ALA A 158 -5.66 -8.37 -26.67
CA ALA A 158 -5.38 -8.62 -28.08
C ALA A 158 -6.55 -9.38 -28.73
N ASP A 159 -7.03 -10.46 -28.11
CA ASP A 159 -8.13 -11.27 -28.61
C ASP A 159 -9.40 -10.42 -28.80
N LEU A 160 -9.75 -9.57 -27.82
CA LEU A 160 -10.91 -8.67 -27.91
C LEU A 160 -10.82 -7.59 -29.00
N LEU A 161 -9.60 -7.19 -29.36
CA LEU A 161 -9.34 -6.23 -30.43
C LEU A 161 -9.39 -6.93 -31.80
N ILE A 162 -8.82 -8.13 -31.90
CA ILE A 162 -8.88 -8.97 -33.09
C ILE A 162 -10.34 -9.33 -33.42
N ASP A 163 -11.16 -9.65 -32.41
CA ASP A 163 -12.60 -9.88 -32.55
C ASP A 163 -13.37 -8.65 -33.11
N ARG A 164 -12.72 -7.49 -33.19
CA ARG A 164 -13.25 -6.23 -33.75
C ARG A 164 -12.52 -5.80 -35.01
N ASP A 165 -11.90 -6.75 -35.72
CA ASP A 165 -11.16 -6.54 -36.96
C ASP A 165 -10.00 -5.55 -36.84
N VAL A 166 -9.36 -5.48 -35.66
CA VAL A 166 -8.13 -4.69 -35.45
C VAL A 166 -6.91 -5.59 -35.61
N GLU A 167 -5.95 -5.17 -36.43
CA GLU A 167 -4.71 -5.92 -36.59
C GLU A 167 -3.73 -5.66 -35.44
N VAL A 168 -3.48 -6.67 -34.60
CA VAL A 168 -2.73 -6.56 -33.34
C VAL A 168 -1.41 -7.34 -33.38
N TRP A 169 -0.31 -6.69 -32.98
CA TRP A 169 1.01 -7.31 -32.82
C TRP A 169 1.49 -7.19 -31.37
N TYR A 170 1.60 -8.30 -30.64
CA TYR A 170 1.94 -8.24 -29.21
C TYR A 170 2.99 -9.25 -28.73
N ASP A 171 3.11 -10.43 -29.36
CA ASP A 171 4.04 -11.47 -28.92
C ASP A 171 5.51 -11.01 -28.93
N ASP A 172 5.92 -10.24 -29.95
CA ASP A 172 7.30 -9.72 -30.07
C ASP A 172 7.60 -8.50 -29.17
N PHE A 173 6.59 -8.00 -28.45
CA PHE A 173 6.71 -6.87 -27.52
C PHE A 173 6.57 -7.27 -26.06
N THR A 174 6.73 -8.56 -25.78
CA THR A 174 6.95 -9.06 -24.43
C THR A 174 8.28 -8.55 -23.88
N LEU A 175 8.23 -7.84 -22.75
CA LEU A 175 9.38 -7.26 -22.09
C LEU A 175 9.90 -8.17 -20.97
N THR A 176 11.22 -8.33 -20.91
CA THR A 176 12.01 -9.05 -19.91
C THR A 176 13.01 -8.10 -19.22
N VAL A 177 13.70 -8.58 -18.18
CA VAL A 177 14.66 -7.76 -17.43
C VAL A 177 15.88 -7.48 -18.31
N GLY A 178 16.26 -6.21 -18.44
CA GLY A 178 17.40 -5.79 -19.26
C GLY A 178 17.03 -5.36 -20.69
N ASP A 179 15.77 -5.51 -21.10
CA ASP A 179 15.29 -4.96 -22.36
C ASP A 179 15.30 -3.42 -22.34
N SER A 180 15.28 -2.80 -23.53
CA SER A 180 15.09 -1.36 -23.68
C SER A 180 13.64 -1.07 -24.06
N LEU A 181 12.91 -0.41 -23.17
CA LEU A 181 11.52 0.00 -23.39
C LEU A 181 11.42 0.94 -24.59
N ARG A 182 12.38 1.87 -24.70
CA ARG A 182 12.42 2.82 -25.80
C ARG A 182 12.55 2.11 -27.15
N ARG A 183 13.50 1.17 -27.28
CA ARG A 183 13.68 0.40 -28.54
C ARG A 183 12.45 -0.42 -28.90
N SER A 184 11.80 -1.01 -27.88
CA SER A 184 10.54 -1.73 -28.04
C SER A 184 9.45 -0.83 -28.66
N ILE A 185 9.28 0.38 -28.11
CA ILE A 185 8.31 1.37 -28.60
C ILE A 185 8.67 1.89 -30.00
N ASP A 186 9.94 2.18 -30.25
CA ASP A 186 10.40 2.66 -31.56
C ASP A 186 10.09 1.64 -32.66
N ARG A 187 10.34 0.35 -32.38
CA ARG A 187 10.01 -0.77 -33.27
C ARG A 187 8.50 -0.94 -33.46
N GLY A 188 7.71 -0.87 -32.39
CA GLY A 188 6.25 -0.98 -32.48
C GLY A 188 5.61 0.13 -33.31
N LEU A 189 6.08 1.36 -33.14
CA LEU A 189 5.59 2.52 -33.88
C LEU A 189 6.08 2.58 -35.33
N ALA A 190 7.15 1.87 -35.67
CA ALA A 190 7.58 1.74 -37.06
C ALA A 190 6.65 0.82 -37.88
N GLY A 191 6.01 -0.16 -37.23
CA GLY A 191 5.14 -1.14 -37.87
C GLY A 191 3.64 -0.94 -37.60
N SER A 192 3.26 -0.06 -36.67
CA SER A 192 1.87 0.07 -36.22
C SER A 192 1.39 1.51 -36.11
N ARG A 193 0.07 1.71 -36.29
CA ARG A 193 -0.57 3.02 -36.18
C ARG A 193 -0.68 3.52 -34.74
N PHE A 194 -0.82 2.62 -33.78
CA PHE A 194 -0.88 2.94 -32.34
C PHE A 194 -0.07 1.94 -31.52
N GLY A 195 0.35 2.38 -30.33
CA GLY A 195 1.01 1.55 -29.33
C GLY A 195 0.28 1.53 -28.00
N VAL A 196 -0.14 0.37 -27.55
CA VAL A 196 -0.67 0.16 -26.20
C VAL A 196 0.47 -0.27 -25.28
N ILE A 197 0.58 0.36 -24.11
CA ILE A 197 1.56 -0.04 -23.08
C ILE A 197 0.84 -0.42 -21.81
N ILE A 198 1.01 -1.68 -21.40
CA ILE A 198 0.45 -2.22 -20.16
C ILE A 198 1.38 -1.89 -19.00
N LEU A 199 0.92 -0.99 -18.13
CA LEU A 199 1.62 -0.57 -16.92
C LEU A 199 1.08 -1.38 -15.74
N SER A 200 1.89 -2.30 -15.24
CA SER A 200 1.59 -3.21 -14.12
C SER A 200 2.68 -3.19 -13.05
N PRO A 201 2.46 -3.82 -11.87
CA PRO A 201 3.54 -4.05 -10.91
C PRO A 201 4.77 -4.73 -11.53
N ASP A 202 4.58 -5.76 -12.36
CA ASP A 202 5.67 -6.52 -12.99
C ASP A 202 6.38 -5.71 -14.08
N PHE A 203 5.66 -4.86 -14.81
CA PHE A 203 6.26 -3.85 -15.69
C PHE A 203 7.23 -2.94 -14.91
N PHE A 204 6.86 -2.46 -13.73
CA PHE A 204 7.71 -1.58 -12.92
C PHE A 204 8.82 -2.30 -12.13
N ARG A 205 8.83 -3.64 -12.11
CA ARG A 205 9.91 -4.45 -11.50
C ARG A 205 11.12 -4.60 -12.41
N LYS A 206 10.98 -4.41 -13.73
CA LYS A 206 12.06 -4.59 -14.72
C LYS A 206 13.12 -3.46 -14.73
N GLU A 207 13.15 -2.64 -13.68
CA GLU A 207 14.13 -1.56 -13.43
C GLU A 207 14.57 -0.76 -14.67
N TRP A 208 13.60 -0.12 -15.32
CA TRP A 208 13.87 0.79 -16.45
C TRP A 208 14.74 1.99 -16.02
N PRO A 209 15.77 2.35 -16.80
CA PRO A 209 16.50 3.59 -16.60
C PRO A 209 15.53 4.78 -16.64
N GLN A 210 15.75 5.76 -15.75
CA GLN A 210 14.92 6.97 -15.65
C GLN A 210 14.77 7.68 -17.00
N ALA A 211 15.85 7.73 -17.79
CA ALA A 211 15.86 8.30 -19.12
C ALA A 211 14.92 7.60 -20.12
N GLU A 212 14.70 6.28 -20.00
CA GLU A 212 13.75 5.56 -20.86
C GLU A 212 12.30 5.89 -20.52
N LEU A 213 11.98 6.01 -19.23
CA LEU A 213 10.65 6.43 -18.76
C LEU A 213 10.35 7.88 -19.14
N ASP A 214 11.33 8.77 -19.03
CA ASP A 214 11.20 10.16 -19.46
C ASP A 214 11.03 10.26 -20.99
N GLY A 215 11.71 9.39 -21.74
CA GLY A 215 11.57 9.26 -23.20
C GLY A 215 10.15 8.91 -23.65
N LEU A 216 9.46 8.02 -22.92
CA LEU A 216 8.05 7.70 -23.17
C LEU A 216 7.16 8.95 -23.08
N VAL A 217 7.34 9.75 -22.03
CA VAL A 217 6.55 10.96 -21.77
C VAL A 217 6.85 12.06 -22.80
N ALA A 218 8.11 12.18 -23.21
CA ALA A 218 8.52 13.15 -24.23
C ALA A 218 7.93 12.82 -25.61
N LYS A 219 7.91 11.54 -26.01
CA LYS A 219 7.38 11.10 -27.30
C LYS A 219 5.88 11.32 -27.45
N GLN A 220 5.13 11.22 -26.34
CA GLN A 220 3.71 11.58 -26.29
C GLN A 220 3.46 13.08 -26.50
N ARG A 221 4.42 13.95 -26.12
CA ARG A 221 4.31 15.41 -26.26
C ARG A 221 4.75 15.91 -27.64
N ALA A 222 5.76 15.29 -28.24
CA ALA A 222 6.37 15.76 -29.49
C ALA A 222 5.57 15.41 -30.75
N SER A 223 4.79 14.33 -30.74
CA SER A 223 4.12 13.80 -31.93
C SER A 223 2.86 14.54 -32.36
N GLY A 224 2.26 15.39 -31.50
CA GLY A 224 1.02 16.13 -31.79
C GLY A 224 -0.25 15.26 -31.94
N ALA A 225 -0.11 14.03 -32.42
CA ALA A 225 -1.10 12.97 -32.45
C ALA A 225 -0.77 11.92 -31.37
N LYS A 226 -1.76 11.50 -30.59
CA LYS A 226 -1.58 10.54 -29.49
C LYS A 226 -1.40 9.12 -30.04
N VAL A 227 -0.16 8.74 -30.33
CA VAL A 227 0.15 7.42 -30.88
C VAL A 227 0.32 6.34 -29.80
N ILE A 228 0.55 6.73 -28.52
CA ILE A 228 0.72 5.78 -27.41
C ILE A 228 -0.43 5.87 -26.40
N LEU A 229 -0.98 4.71 -26.01
CA LEU A 229 -2.13 4.51 -25.14
C LEU A 229 -1.73 3.68 -23.90
N PRO A 230 -1.59 4.30 -22.71
CA PRO A 230 -1.24 3.57 -21.49
C PRO A 230 -2.47 2.88 -20.87
N ILE A 231 -2.35 1.60 -20.55
CA ILE A 231 -3.33 0.82 -19.79
C ILE A 231 -2.77 0.49 -18.42
N TRP A 232 -3.50 0.85 -17.36
CA TRP A 232 -3.09 0.60 -15.98
C TRP A 232 -3.69 -0.73 -15.51
N HIS A 233 -2.85 -1.73 -15.22
CA HIS A 233 -3.27 -3.05 -14.78
C HIS A 233 -2.81 -3.36 -13.34
N ARG A 234 -3.72 -3.76 -12.46
CA ARG A 234 -3.44 -4.18 -11.06
C ARG A 234 -2.60 -3.21 -10.22
N LEU A 235 -2.62 -1.92 -10.54
CA LEU A 235 -1.94 -0.91 -9.75
C LEU A 235 -2.88 -0.39 -8.66
N THR A 236 -2.54 -0.67 -7.40
CA THR A 236 -3.21 -0.07 -6.23
C THR A 236 -2.66 1.34 -5.97
N ARG A 237 -3.50 2.24 -5.44
CA ARG A 237 -3.19 3.67 -5.20
C ARG A 237 -1.89 3.90 -4.40
N THR A 238 -1.50 2.94 -3.57
CA THR A 238 -0.26 2.98 -2.77
C THR A 238 1.00 2.87 -3.63
N MET A 239 0.98 2.11 -4.73
CA MET A 239 2.14 1.96 -5.63
C MET A 239 2.37 3.20 -6.51
N PHE A 240 1.31 3.94 -6.83
CA PHE A 240 1.38 5.21 -7.59
C PHE A 240 2.11 6.33 -6.83
N SER A 241 1.92 6.40 -5.50
CA SER A 241 2.42 7.51 -4.68
C SER A 241 3.93 7.45 -4.37
N GLN A 242 4.58 6.29 -4.51
CA GLN A 242 6.01 6.14 -4.18
C GLN A 242 6.96 6.53 -5.33
N ARG A 243 6.51 6.52 -6.59
CA ARG A 243 7.42 6.68 -7.75
C ARG A 243 7.27 8.00 -8.53
N VAL A 244 6.10 8.65 -8.49
CA VAL A 244 5.91 10.01 -9.06
C VAL A 244 6.75 11.08 -8.33
N ARG A 245 7.14 10.82 -7.07
CA ARG A 245 7.97 11.74 -6.27
C ARG A 245 9.44 11.79 -6.72
N ARG A 246 9.97 10.73 -7.37
CA ARG A 246 11.34 10.71 -7.92
C ARG A 246 11.47 11.37 -9.30
N LEU A 247 10.38 11.48 -10.05
CA LEU A 247 10.34 12.17 -11.36
C LEU A 247 10.30 13.71 -11.24
N ARG A 248 9.99 14.27 -10.06
CA ARG A 248 9.92 15.74 -9.84
C ARG A 248 11.17 16.36 -9.21
N THR A 249 12.14 15.58 -8.77
CA THR A 249 13.33 16.08 -8.06
C THR A 249 14.60 16.17 -8.92
N SER A 250 14.50 15.98 -10.25
CA SER A 250 15.61 16.24 -11.19
C SER A 250 15.29 17.40 -12.15
N ARG A 251 14.77 18.50 -11.59
CA ARG A 251 14.83 19.83 -12.19
C ARG A 251 15.19 20.80 -11.06
N SER A 252 16.47 20.78 -10.71
CA SER A 252 17.19 21.98 -10.26
C SER A 252 17.94 22.52 -11.46
#